data_AF-T1GKA7-F1
#
_entry.id   AF-T1GKA7-F1
#
_cell.length_a   1.000
_cell.length_b   1.000
_cell.length_c   1.000
_cell.angle_alpha   90.00
_cell.angle_beta   90.00
_cell.angle_gamma   90.00
#
_symmetry.space_group_name_H-M   'P 1'
#
loop_
_entity.id
_entity.type
_entity.pdbx_description
1 polymer ?
#
loop_
_entity_poly.entity_id
_entity_poly.type
_entity_poly.pdbx_seq_one_letter_code
_entity_poly.pdbx_strand_id
1 'polypeptide(L)'
;MRSNKENIQETVLEVEILERQSVMEYRGDKKQRFIKITMALPKLLAPAKRILEKEIIMNEFDFQDCRAFENNVDIDIRFMVDLGVVGCSWIQIPAKSYTIRTSSSKPFPESRSQLEIDVAFDKFIAHEPEGEWAKVAPFRILSFDIECAGRRGIFPEAKIDPVIQIANMVIRQECAPIVGSQILCYEREE
;
A
#
# COMPACT_ATOMS: atom_id res chain seq x y z
N MET A 1 -14.09 -22.33 2.08
CA MET A 1 -12.73 -21.90 1.64
C MET A 1 -11.73 -23.01 1.94
N ARG A 2 -10.86 -23.40 1.01
CA ARG A 2 -9.90 -24.52 1.22
C ARG A 2 -8.73 -24.21 2.18
N SER A 3 -8.70 -23.01 2.79
CA SER A 3 -7.77 -22.63 3.87
C SER A 3 -8.28 -21.32 4.48
N ASN A 4 -8.97 -21.35 5.63
CA ASN A 4 -9.47 -20.16 6.31
C ASN A 4 -8.48 -19.68 7.40
N LYS A 5 -7.24 -19.36 7.01
CA LYS A 5 -6.17 -18.95 7.95
C LYS A 5 -6.53 -17.71 8.77
N GLU A 6 -7.35 -16.83 8.21
CA GLU A 6 -7.78 -15.58 8.85
C GLU A 6 -9.12 -15.72 9.58
N ASN A 7 -9.65 -16.94 9.70
CA ASN A 7 -10.88 -17.26 10.41
C ASN A 7 -12.08 -16.36 10.02
N ILE A 8 -12.20 -16.05 8.73
CA ILE A 8 -13.26 -15.20 8.18
C ILE A 8 -14.57 -15.98 8.24
N GLN A 9 -15.55 -15.40 8.92
CA GLN A 9 -16.90 -15.96 9.04
C GLN A 9 -17.81 -15.40 7.94
N GLU A 10 -17.73 -14.10 7.69
CA GLU A 10 -18.54 -13.40 6.70
C GLU A 10 -17.65 -12.82 5.59
N THR A 11 -17.93 -13.21 4.35
CA THR A 11 -17.13 -12.77 3.18
C THR A 11 -17.67 -11.52 2.51
N VAL A 12 -18.98 -11.33 2.58
CA VAL A 12 -19.68 -10.16 2.05
C VAL A 12 -20.06 -9.32 3.25
N LEU A 13 -19.50 -8.11 3.34
CA LEU A 13 -19.72 -7.20 4.46
C LEU A 13 -20.96 -6.32 4.23
N GLU A 14 -21.23 -5.96 2.98
CA GLU A 14 -22.29 -5.02 2.64
C GLU A 14 -22.74 -5.21 1.19
N VAL A 15 -24.02 -4.94 0.94
CA VAL A 15 -24.60 -4.89 -0.41
C VAL A 15 -25.45 -3.63 -0.54
N GLU A 16 -25.09 -2.76 -1.48
CA GLU A 16 -25.75 -1.48 -1.70
C GLU A 16 -26.23 -1.37 -3.15
N ILE A 17 -27.40 -0.75 -3.36
CA ILE A 17 -27.85 -0.40 -4.71
C ILE A 17 -27.43 1.05 -5.00
N LEU A 18 -26.69 1.24 -6.09
CA LEU A 18 -26.18 2.54 -6.52
C LEU A 18 -26.75 2.95 -7.87
N GLU A 19 -27.06 4.23 -8.04
CA GLU A 19 -27.34 4.82 -9.35
C GLU A 19 -26.02 5.27 -9.99
N ARG A 20 -25.59 4.57 -11.06
CA ARG A 20 -24.31 4.81 -11.77
C ARG A 20 -24.51 4.65 -13.28
N GLN A 21 -23.46 4.93 -14.04
CA GLN A 21 -23.44 4.73 -15.49
C GLN A 21 -22.09 4.15 -15.90
N SER A 22 -22.10 3.34 -16.96
CA SER A 22 -20.86 2.87 -17.59
C SER A 22 -20.11 4.05 -18.18
N VAL A 23 -18.78 4.05 -18.02
CA VAL A 23 -17.89 5.00 -18.73
C VAL A 23 -17.81 4.65 -20.22
N MET A 24 -17.99 3.38 -20.57
CA MET A 24 -18.00 2.92 -21.95
C MET A 24 -19.32 3.29 -22.63
N GLU A 25 -19.21 3.96 -23.78
CA GLU A 25 -20.30 4.44 -24.64
C GLU A 25 -21.20 5.52 -24.02
N TYR A 26 -21.54 6.54 -24.81
CA TYR A 26 -22.54 7.51 -24.40
C TYR A 26 -23.95 6.96 -24.63
N ARG A 27 -24.71 6.78 -23.56
CA ARG A 27 -26.11 6.27 -23.59
C ARG A 27 -27.12 7.30 -23.08
N GLY A 28 -26.73 8.58 -23.04
CA GLY A 28 -27.46 9.66 -22.41
C GLY A 28 -27.14 9.81 -20.92
N ASP A 29 -27.76 10.79 -20.27
CA ASP A 29 -27.48 11.15 -18.87
C ASP A 29 -28.22 10.28 -17.83
N LYS A 30 -28.99 9.30 -18.28
CA LYS A 30 -29.78 8.44 -17.40
C LYS A 30 -28.88 7.40 -16.73
N LYS A 31 -28.82 7.46 -15.40
CA LYS A 31 -28.17 6.44 -14.58
C LYS A 31 -29.00 5.15 -14.54
N GLN A 32 -28.32 4.05 -14.30
CA GLN A 32 -28.89 2.72 -14.09
C GLN A 32 -28.54 2.24 -12.68
N ARG A 33 -29.30 1.25 -12.19
CA ARG A 33 -29.04 0.61 -10.90
C ARG A 33 -27.92 -0.41 -11.03
N PHE A 34 -26.91 -0.26 -10.17
CA PHE A 34 -25.78 -1.16 -9.98
C PHE A 34 -25.83 -1.72 -8.58
N ILE A 35 -25.27 -2.91 -8.38
CA ILE A 35 -25.09 -3.51 -7.05
C ILE A 35 -23.61 -3.38 -6.68
N LYS A 36 -23.33 -2.67 -5.58
CA LYS A 36 -22.01 -2.64 -4.96
C LYS A 36 -21.97 -3.71 -3.88
N ILE A 37 -20.97 -4.59 -3.97
CA ILE A 37 -20.75 -5.68 -3.02
C ILE A 37 -19.41 -5.41 -2.33
N THR A 38 -19.44 -5.18 -1.02
CA THR A 38 -18.24 -4.98 -0.21
C THR A 38 -17.76 -6.34 0.29
N MET A 39 -16.50 -6.68 -0.02
CA MET A 39 -15.90 -7.95 0.37
C MET A 39 -14.98 -7.79 1.58
N ALA A 40 -14.91 -8.80 2.44
CA ALA A 40 -14.08 -8.77 3.65
C ALA A 40 -12.57 -8.71 3.37
N LEU A 41 -12.13 -9.28 2.24
CA LEU A 41 -10.74 -9.26 1.81
C LEU A 41 -10.60 -9.06 0.29
N PRO A 42 -9.54 -8.37 -0.17
CA PRO A 42 -9.25 -8.20 -1.60
C PRO A 42 -9.13 -9.52 -2.35
N LYS A 43 -8.48 -10.54 -1.75
CA LYS A 43 -8.29 -11.87 -2.37
C LYS A 43 -9.60 -12.61 -2.65
N LEU A 44 -10.72 -12.19 -2.06
CA LEU A 44 -12.04 -12.78 -2.28
C LEU A 44 -12.77 -12.17 -3.49
N LEU A 45 -12.27 -11.07 -4.08
CA LEU A 45 -12.89 -10.44 -5.25
C LEU A 45 -12.89 -11.37 -6.48
N ALA A 46 -11.75 -12.00 -6.78
CA ALA A 46 -11.63 -12.92 -7.92
C ALA A 46 -12.57 -14.15 -7.85
N PRO A 47 -12.64 -14.90 -6.73
CA PRO A 47 -13.59 -16.00 -6.62
C PRO A 47 -15.05 -15.52 -6.58
N ALA A 48 -15.35 -14.37 -5.96
CA ALA A 48 -16.71 -13.80 -5.96
C ALA A 48 -17.18 -13.48 -7.38
N LYS A 49 -16.37 -12.74 -8.15
CA LYS A 49 -16.62 -12.47 -9.57
C LYS A 49 -16.91 -13.75 -10.35
N ARG A 50 -16.04 -14.76 -10.21
CA ARG A 50 -16.16 -16.02 -10.94
C ARG A 50 -17.48 -16.75 -10.63
N ILE A 51 -17.94 -16.73 -9.39
CA ILE A 51 -19.22 -17.32 -9.00
C ILE A 51 -20.36 -16.53 -9.64
N LEU A 52 -20.33 -15.19 -9.53
CA LEU A 52 -21.37 -14.33 -10.09
C LEU A 52 -21.49 -14.49 -11.62
N GLU A 53 -20.38 -14.65 -12.34
CA GLU A 53 -20.36 -14.78 -13.80
C GLU A 53 -20.71 -16.18 -14.32
N LYS A 54 -20.46 -17.24 -13.55
CA LYS A 54 -20.58 -18.64 -14.04
C LYS A 54 -21.76 -19.40 -13.48
N GLU A 55 -22.19 -19.06 -12.27
CA GLU A 55 -23.24 -19.80 -11.58
C GLU A 55 -24.58 -19.07 -11.70
N ILE A 56 -25.65 -19.84 -11.85
CA ILE A 56 -27.02 -19.34 -11.73
C ILE A 56 -27.28 -19.17 -10.23
N ILE A 57 -27.36 -17.92 -9.76
CA ILE A 57 -27.52 -17.63 -8.33
C ILE A 57 -28.97 -17.83 -7.90
N MET A 58 -29.91 -17.48 -8.78
CA MET A 58 -31.35 -17.60 -8.56
C MET A 58 -32.02 -18.18 -9.78
N ASN A 59 -32.63 -19.36 -9.61
CA ASN A 59 -33.29 -20.09 -10.70
C ASN A 59 -34.59 -19.41 -11.15
N GLU A 60 -35.11 -18.47 -10.37
CA GLU A 60 -36.36 -17.75 -10.63
C GLU A 60 -36.19 -16.60 -11.64
N PHE A 61 -34.96 -16.24 -12.00
CA PHE A 61 -34.69 -15.19 -12.98
C PHE A 61 -34.34 -15.78 -14.36
N ASP A 62 -35.08 -15.39 -15.39
CA ASP A 62 -34.82 -15.77 -16.79
C ASP A 62 -33.50 -15.19 -17.33
N PHE A 63 -32.94 -14.19 -16.66
CA PHE A 63 -31.71 -13.50 -17.07
C PHE A 63 -30.96 -12.94 -15.85
N GLN A 64 -29.65 -13.17 -15.81
CA GLN A 64 -28.75 -12.66 -14.77
C GLN A 64 -27.56 -11.96 -15.44
N ASP A 65 -27.54 -10.62 -15.36
CA ASP A 65 -26.36 -9.83 -15.75
C ASP A 65 -25.47 -9.56 -14.54
N CYS A 66 -24.49 -10.44 -14.36
CA CYS A 66 -23.52 -10.36 -13.27
C CYS A 66 -22.14 -9.86 -13.72
N ARG A 67 -22.08 -9.08 -14.81
CA ARG A 67 -20.83 -8.45 -15.24
C ARG A 67 -20.34 -7.50 -14.15
N ALA A 68 -19.08 -7.67 -13.77
CA ALA A 68 -18.45 -6.84 -12.76
C ALA A 68 -17.63 -5.71 -13.39
N PHE A 69 -17.84 -4.48 -12.91
CA PHE A 69 -17.31 -3.24 -13.50
C PHE A 69 -16.00 -2.78 -12.84
N GLU A 70 -15.93 -2.79 -11.51
CA GLU A 70 -14.73 -2.46 -10.73
C GLU A 70 -14.29 -3.70 -9.93
N ASN A 71 -13.60 -4.64 -10.60
CA ASN A 71 -13.18 -5.91 -9.98
C ASN A 71 -11.68 -6.21 -10.08
N ASN A 72 -10.91 -5.33 -10.73
CA ASN A 72 -9.49 -5.51 -10.99
C ASN A 72 -8.71 -4.20 -10.78
N VAL A 73 -9.07 -3.48 -9.72
CA VAL A 73 -8.31 -2.31 -9.25
C VAL A 73 -7.52 -2.77 -8.04
N ASP A 74 -6.25 -2.39 -7.98
CA ASP A 74 -5.42 -2.64 -6.80
C ASP A 74 -6.06 -1.98 -5.57
N ILE A 75 -6.06 -2.66 -4.44
CA ILE A 75 -6.72 -2.16 -3.22
C ILE A 75 -6.07 -0.86 -2.75
N ASP A 76 -4.76 -0.71 -2.93
CA ASP A 76 -4.04 0.50 -2.53
C ASP A 76 -4.50 1.69 -3.40
N ILE A 77 -4.67 1.48 -4.70
CA ILE A 77 -5.18 2.49 -5.63
C ILE A 77 -6.65 2.81 -5.34
N ARG A 78 -7.47 1.79 -5.06
CA ARG A 78 -8.88 2.00 -4.70
C ARG A 78 -9.01 2.84 -3.43
N PHE A 79 -8.22 2.51 -2.40
CA PHE A 79 -8.13 3.27 -1.16
C PHE A 79 -7.71 4.73 -1.42
N MET A 80 -6.66 4.92 -2.23
CA MET A 80 -6.18 6.25 -2.60
C MET A 80 -7.25 7.09 -3.29
N VAL A 81 -7.94 6.52 -4.29
CA VAL A 81 -9.00 7.22 -5.03
C VAL A 81 -10.22 7.50 -4.15
N ASP A 82 -10.65 6.56 -3.31
CA ASP A 82 -11.82 6.76 -2.43
C ASP A 82 -11.60 7.88 -1.42
N LEU A 83 -10.38 8.00 -0.89
CA LEU A 83 -10.05 8.93 0.19
C LEU A 83 -9.34 10.20 -0.31
N GLY A 84 -9.16 10.35 -1.63
CA GLY A 84 -8.46 11.49 -2.21
C GLY A 84 -6.96 11.56 -1.86
N VAL A 85 -6.35 10.42 -1.52
CA VAL A 85 -4.91 10.35 -1.23
C VAL A 85 -4.14 10.26 -2.53
N VAL A 86 -3.22 11.20 -2.76
CA VAL A 86 -2.30 11.15 -3.90
C VAL A 86 -0.88 10.83 -3.45
N GLY A 87 -0.03 10.41 -4.39
CA GLY A 87 1.37 10.09 -4.09
C GLY A 87 2.11 11.27 -3.47
N CYS A 88 2.92 11.01 -2.44
CA CYS A 88 3.71 12.01 -1.73
C CYS A 88 2.91 13.21 -1.19
N SER A 89 1.63 13.03 -0.86
CA SER A 89 0.79 14.05 -0.22
C SER A 89 0.92 14.07 1.31
N TRP A 90 0.40 15.13 1.93
CA TRP A 90 0.33 15.23 3.37
C TRP A 90 -0.95 14.61 3.91
N ILE A 91 -0.78 13.75 4.92
CA ILE A 91 -1.88 13.21 5.72
C ILE A 91 -1.86 13.87 7.09
N GLN A 92 -3.01 14.41 7.49
CA GLN A 92 -3.21 14.92 8.83
C GLN A 92 -4.12 13.97 9.61
N ILE A 93 -3.71 13.67 10.84
CA ILE A 93 -4.47 12.81 11.75
C ILE A 93 -4.96 13.69 12.91
N PRO A 94 -6.27 13.98 13.00
CA PRO A 94 -6.82 14.81 14.06
C PRO A 94 -6.53 14.26 15.47
N ALA A 95 -6.45 15.16 16.45
CA ALA A 95 -6.29 14.74 17.84
C ALA A 95 -7.44 13.82 18.27
N LYS A 96 -7.13 12.79 19.06
CA LYS A 96 -8.07 11.77 19.56
C LYS A 96 -8.65 10.83 18.49
N SER A 97 -8.24 10.94 17.23
CA SER A 97 -8.68 10.05 16.15
C SER A 97 -7.80 8.81 15.97
N TYR A 98 -6.73 8.71 16.77
CA TYR A 98 -5.73 7.64 16.73
C TYR A 98 -5.32 7.19 18.12
N THR A 99 -4.76 5.99 18.20
CA THR A 99 -4.12 5.44 19.40
C THR A 99 -2.65 5.20 19.15
N ILE A 100 -1.79 5.62 20.07
CA ILE A 100 -0.34 5.40 19.96
C ILE A 100 0.00 4.00 20.42
N ARG A 101 0.76 3.25 19.62
CA ARG A 101 1.32 1.97 20.04
C ARG A 101 2.54 2.19 20.92
N THR A 102 2.56 1.50 22.05
CA THR A 102 3.60 1.55 23.07
C THR A 102 4.07 0.14 23.39
N SER A 103 5.15 -0.02 24.15
CA SER A 103 5.62 -1.35 24.60
C SER A 103 4.58 -2.14 25.41
N SER A 104 3.55 -1.48 25.94
CA SER A 104 2.41 -2.12 26.63
C SER A 104 1.20 -2.38 25.72
N SER A 105 1.19 -1.89 24.47
CA SER A 105 0.08 -2.05 23.54
C SER A 105 -0.03 -3.50 23.04
N LYS A 106 -1.24 -3.90 22.67
CA LYS A 106 -1.51 -5.16 21.96
C LYS A 106 -2.32 -4.84 20.70
N PRO A 107 -1.82 -5.15 19.49
CA PRO A 107 -0.49 -5.72 19.20
C PRO A 107 0.65 -4.78 19.63
N PHE A 108 1.83 -5.36 19.87
CA PHE A 108 3.04 -4.61 20.19
C PHE A 108 3.51 -3.83 18.95
N PRO A 109 4.28 -2.73 19.13
CA PRO A 109 4.91 -2.04 18.01
C PRO A 109 5.78 -2.99 17.19
N GLU A 110 5.62 -2.98 15.86
CA GLU A 110 6.35 -3.86 14.95
C GLU A 110 7.41 -3.10 14.14
N SER A 111 7.27 -1.78 14.01
CA SER A 111 8.17 -0.94 13.23
C SER A 111 9.36 -0.42 14.05
N ARG A 112 10.38 0.09 13.35
CA ARG A 112 11.49 0.86 13.95
C ARG A 112 11.24 2.37 13.91
N SER A 113 10.04 2.80 13.54
CA SER A 113 9.67 4.20 13.46
C SER A 113 9.56 4.81 14.87
N GLN A 114 9.78 6.12 14.96
CA GLN A 114 9.66 6.82 16.25
C GLN A 114 8.21 6.89 16.75
N LEU A 115 7.25 6.90 15.83
CA LEU A 115 5.81 6.94 16.10
C LEU A 115 5.14 5.81 15.33
N GLU A 116 4.39 4.98 16.04
CA GLU A 116 3.52 3.97 15.47
C GLU A 116 2.12 4.17 16.07
N ILE A 117 1.12 4.30 15.21
CA ILE A 117 -0.24 4.66 15.61
C ILE A 117 -1.25 3.79 14.87
N ASP A 118 -2.37 3.50 15.51
CA ASP A 118 -3.55 2.93 14.88
C ASP A 118 -4.57 4.03 14.64
N VAL A 119 -5.08 4.12 13.41
CA VAL A 119 -6.09 5.10 12.97
C VAL A 119 -7.05 4.39 12.02
N ALA A 120 -8.34 4.66 12.15
CA ALA A 120 -9.33 4.15 11.22
C ALA A 120 -9.22 4.87 9.86
N PHE A 121 -9.53 4.18 8.77
CA PHE A 121 -9.36 4.72 7.41
C PHE A 121 -10.18 5.99 7.14
N ASP A 122 -11.28 6.19 7.85
CA ASP A 122 -12.16 7.37 7.73
C ASP A 122 -11.84 8.48 8.74
N LYS A 123 -10.73 8.35 9.48
CA LYS A 123 -10.35 9.25 10.59
C LYS A 123 -9.05 10.02 10.37
N PHE A 124 -8.67 10.21 9.11
CA PHE A 124 -7.60 11.11 8.69
C PHE A 124 -8.09 12.10 7.63
N ILE A 125 -7.29 13.12 7.36
CA ILE A 125 -7.53 14.15 6.34
C ILE A 125 -6.40 14.04 5.31
N ALA A 126 -6.76 13.81 4.04
CA ALA A 126 -5.83 13.90 2.91
C ALA A 126 -5.81 15.34 2.39
N HIS A 127 -4.63 15.93 2.30
CA HIS A 127 -4.47 17.28 1.75
C HIS A 127 -4.02 17.21 0.29
N GLU A 128 -4.67 17.99 -0.57
CA GLU A 128 -4.16 18.22 -1.92
C GLU A 128 -2.79 18.92 -1.85
N PRO A 129 -1.82 18.56 -2.70
CA PRO A 129 -0.45 19.07 -2.66
C PRO A 129 -0.33 20.48 -3.23
N GLU A 130 -1.13 21.41 -2.69
CA GLU A 130 -1.19 22.81 -3.10
C GLU A 130 -0.91 23.74 -1.90
N GLY A 131 -0.44 24.96 -2.20
CA GLY A 131 -0.17 25.97 -1.18
C GLY A 131 0.78 25.49 -0.08
N GLU A 132 0.36 25.55 1.18
CA GLU A 132 1.15 25.11 2.34
C GLU A 132 1.46 23.59 2.33
N TRP A 133 0.62 22.80 1.65
CA TRP A 133 0.76 21.34 1.54
C TRP A 133 1.57 20.91 0.31
N ALA A 134 2.08 21.85 -0.49
CA ALA A 134 3.02 21.56 -1.56
C ALA A 134 4.45 21.31 -1.05
N LYS A 135 4.72 21.55 0.24
CA LYS A 135 6.04 21.38 0.85
C LYS A 135 6.46 19.91 0.86
N VAL A 136 7.76 19.66 0.74
CA VAL A 136 8.31 18.30 0.82
C VAL A 136 8.91 18.07 2.20
N ALA A 137 8.63 16.91 2.80
CA ALA A 137 9.24 16.55 4.07
C ALA A 137 10.78 16.43 3.92
N PRO A 138 11.56 16.71 4.97
CA PRO A 138 13.01 16.67 4.88
C PRO A 138 13.52 15.22 4.93
N PHE A 139 13.44 14.53 3.80
CA PHE A 139 13.83 13.12 3.66
C PHE A 139 15.31 12.91 4.00
N ARG A 140 15.63 11.71 4.51
CA ARG A 140 17.01 11.23 4.63
C ARG A 140 17.31 10.38 3.40
N ILE A 141 18.29 10.79 2.62
CA ILE A 141 18.72 10.12 1.39
C ILE A 141 20.02 9.41 1.72
N LEU A 142 20.03 8.08 1.59
CA LEU A 142 21.21 7.23 1.70
C LEU A 142 21.66 6.85 0.29
N SER A 143 22.91 7.14 -0.03
CA SER A 143 23.64 6.56 -1.16
C SER A 143 24.77 5.72 -0.60
N PHE A 144 24.98 4.54 -1.19
CA PHE A 144 26.07 3.67 -0.80
C PHE A 144 26.68 3.00 -2.03
N ASP A 145 27.93 2.60 -1.89
CA ASP A 145 28.69 1.87 -2.91
C ASP A 145 29.56 0.81 -2.24
N ILE A 146 29.84 -0.28 -2.95
CA ILE A 146 30.57 -1.42 -2.43
C ILE A 146 31.77 -1.76 -3.30
N GLU A 147 32.83 -2.24 -2.66
CA GLU A 147 34.01 -2.75 -3.35
C GLU A 147 34.25 -4.21 -2.99
N CYS A 148 34.58 -5.03 -3.99
CA CYS A 148 34.81 -6.47 -3.83
C CYS A 148 36.23 -6.85 -4.23
N ALA A 149 36.80 -7.84 -3.53
CA ALA A 149 38.10 -8.40 -3.88
C ALA A 149 37.95 -9.55 -4.88
N GLY A 150 37.91 -9.24 -6.19
CA GLY A 150 37.74 -10.22 -7.25
C GLY A 150 39.01 -10.97 -7.68
N ARG A 151 38.84 -12.16 -8.24
CA ARG A 151 39.91 -12.94 -8.90
C ARG A 151 40.31 -12.33 -10.25
N ARG A 152 41.59 -12.40 -10.60
CA ARG A 152 42.14 -11.78 -11.81
C ARG A 152 41.45 -12.28 -13.08
N GLY A 153 40.89 -11.35 -13.86
CA GLY A 153 40.25 -11.65 -15.14
C GLY A 153 38.87 -12.32 -15.03
N ILE A 154 38.33 -12.42 -13.81
CA ILE A 154 37.02 -13.02 -13.52
C ILE A 154 36.15 -11.93 -12.89
N PHE A 155 34.90 -11.84 -13.33
CA PHE A 155 33.94 -10.93 -12.70
C PHE A 155 33.58 -11.44 -11.29
N PRO A 156 33.46 -10.57 -10.26
CA PRO A 156 33.19 -11.00 -8.90
C PRO A 156 31.95 -11.89 -8.76
N GLU A 157 32.08 -12.98 -8.02
CA GLU A 157 31.01 -13.92 -7.67
C GLU A 157 30.70 -13.82 -6.18
N ALA A 158 29.44 -13.54 -5.82
CA ALA A 158 29.02 -13.28 -4.43
C ALA A 158 29.31 -14.41 -3.42
N LYS A 159 29.59 -15.64 -3.88
CA LYS A 159 29.94 -16.78 -3.02
C LYS A 159 31.44 -16.94 -2.78
N ILE A 160 32.28 -16.25 -3.54
CA ILE A 160 33.73 -16.50 -3.61
C ILE A 160 34.50 -15.21 -3.32
N ASP A 161 34.08 -14.10 -3.90
CA ASP A 161 34.80 -12.83 -3.88
C ASP A 161 34.15 -11.92 -2.81
N PRO A 162 34.83 -11.66 -1.67
CA PRO A 162 34.22 -10.97 -0.52
C PRO A 162 34.05 -9.48 -0.75
N VAL A 163 33.09 -8.88 -0.05
CA VAL A 163 32.94 -7.42 0.02
C VAL A 163 33.98 -6.89 1.02
N ILE A 164 34.80 -5.95 0.59
CA ILE A 164 35.90 -5.42 1.40
C ILE A 164 35.68 -3.99 1.88
N GLN A 165 34.82 -3.22 1.22
CA GLN A 165 34.45 -1.87 1.65
C GLN A 165 32.99 -1.59 1.33
N ILE A 166 32.34 -0.83 2.21
CA ILE A 166 31.00 -0.28 2.01
C ILE A 166 31.08 1.20 2.36
N ALA A 167 31.05 2.06 1.35
CA ALA A 167 30.99 3.50 1.52
C ALA A 167 29.52 3.93 1.65
N ASN A 168 29.20 4.75 2.64
CA ASN A 168 27.85 5.27 2.87
C ASN A 168 27.88 6.79 2.95
N MET A 169 26.94 7.45 2.28
CA MET A 169 26.70 8.89 2.38
C MET A 169 25.22 9.11 2.67
N VAL A 170 24.93 9.75 3.80
CA VAL A 170 23.57 10.13 4.18
C VAL A 170 23.46 11.64 4.21
N ILE A 171 22.49 12.18 3.48
CA ILE A 171 22.13 13.59 3.53
C ILE A 171 20.69 13.76 3.96
N ARG A 172 20.40 14.88 4.61
CA ARG A 172 19.02 15.34 4.83
C ARG A 172 18.70 16.33 3.71
N GLN A 173 17.57 16.13 3.04
CA GLN A 173 17.07 17.09 2.05
C GLN A 173 17.04 18.50 2.67
N GLU A 174 17.50 19.50 1.91
CA GLU A 174 17.68 20.91 2.31
C GLU A 174 18.88 21.21 3.24
N CYS A 175 19.72 20.22 3.60
CA CYS A 175 20.93 20.45 4.38
C CYS A 175 22.19 20.35 3.50
N ALA A 176 23.11 21.31 3.65
CA ALA A 176 24.41 21.23 2.98
C ALA A 176 25.24 20.05 3.53
N PRO A 177 26.04 19.37 2.69
CA PRO A 177 26.88 18.28 3.16
C PRO A 177 27.90 18.79 4.18
N ILE A 178 27.97 18.11 5.33
CA ILE A 178 28.99 18.38 6.34
C ILE A 178 30.28 17.68 5.90
N VAL A 179 31.37 18.45 5.78
CA VAL A 179 32.67 17.93 5.36
C VAL A 179 33.29 17.12 6.51
N GLY A 180 33.58 15.85 6.25
CA GLY A 180 34.21 14.92 7.19
C GLY A 180 33.78 13.48 6.91
N SER A 181 34.63 12.50 7.18
CA SER A 181 34.30 11.08 7.06
C SER A 181 34.62 10.33 8.34
N GLN A 182 33.79 9.35 8.67
CA GLN A 182 34.06 8.38 9.71
C GLN A 182 34.51 7.08 9.03
N ILE A 183 35.65 6.53 9.46
CA ILE A 183 36.16 5.25 8.97
C ILE A 183 36.00 4.23 10.09
N LEU A 184 35.29 3.14 9.79
CA LEU A 184 35.11 2.00 10.69
C LEU A 184 35.78 0.79 10.03
N CYS A 185 36.70 0.14 10.74
CA CYS A 185 37.43 -1.04 10.27
C CYS A 185 37.06 -2.25 11.13
N TYR A 186 36.84 -3.38 10.49
CA TYR A 186 36.46 -4.64 11.14
C TYR A 186 37.38 -5.75 10.65
N GLU A 187 37.69 -6.73 11.52
CA GLU A 187 38.57 -7.86 11.18
C GLU A 187 37.87 -8.94 10.35
N ARG A 188 36.54 -8.97 10.37
CA ARG A 188 35.71 -9.96 9.68
C ARG A 188 34.57 -9.27 8.96
N GLU A 189 34.13 -9.88 7.86
CA GLU A 189 32.97 -9.44 7.07
C GLU A 189 31.64 -9.73 7.80
N GLU A 190 31.62 -10.79 8.64
CA GLU A 190 30.49 -11.18 9.50
C GLU A 190 30.48 -10.49 10.88
#